data_AF-A0A932BHI7-F1
#
_entry.id   AF-A0A932BHI7-F1
#
_cell.length_a   1.000
_cell.length_b   1.000
_cell.length_c   1.000
_cell.angle_alpha   90.00
_cell.angle_beta   90.00
_cell.angle_gamma   90.00
#
_symmetry.space_group_name_H-M   'P 1'
#
loop_
_entity.id
_entity.type
_entity.pdbx_description
1 polymer ?
#
loop_
_entity_poly.entity_id
_entity_poly.type
_entity_poly.pdbx_seq_one_letter_code
_entity_poly.pdbx_strand_id
1 'polypeptide(L)'
;MGADPISGRPAEIANLPATAPQRLERVPELMQHAKLGGIQVRGGITQAQRASLEQQAAVSEARVTYDRLRREMPADDITPELFLYAALYEYLLYDDMKTVADEMLRKQPNDDNVKALAAWVHSRAVR
;
A
#
# COMPACT_ATOMS: atom_id res chain seq x y z
N MET A 1 -13.53 -22.14 40.68
CA MET A 1 -12.32 -22.14 39.82
C MET A 1 -12.63 -23.06 38.65
N GLY A 2 -13.19 -22.64 37.52
CA GLY A 2 -13.06 -21.34 36.84
C GLY A 2 -12.02 -21.47 35.73
N ALA A 3 -12.34 -22.22 34.68
CA ALA A 3 -11.56 -22.26 33.45
C ALA A 3 -12.42 -21.60 32.37
N ASP A 4 -12.17 -20.32 32.14
CA ASP A 4 -12.79 -19.54 31.07
C ASP A 4 -12.13 -19.92 29.74
N PRO A 5 -12.85 -20.58 28.80
CA PRO A 5 -12.33 -20.74 27.45
C PRO A 5 -12.25 -19.37 26.80
N ILE A 6 -11.08 -19.03 26.26
CA ILE A 6 -10.88 -17.85 25.42
C ILE A 6 -11.92 -17.90 24.32
N SER A 7 -12.96 -17.08 24.47
CA SER A 7 -13.96 -16.80 23.45
C SER A 7 -13.30 -15.92 22.39
N GLY A 8 -12.40 -16.51 21.62
CA GLY A 8 -11.97 -15.97 20.34
C GLY A 8 -13.15 -16.14 19.40
N ARG A 9 -13.99 -15.10 19.30
CA ARG A 9 -14.99 -15.02 18.24
C ARG A 9 -14.28 -15.39 16.93
N PRO A 10 -14.79 -16.33 16.11
CA PRO A 10 -14.26 -16.50 14.77
C PRO A 10 -14.44 -15.13 14.10
N ALA A 11 -13.33 -14.42 13.90
CA ALA A 11 -13.33 -13.16 13.19
C ALA A 11 -13.80 -13.46 11.77
N GLU A 12 -15.10 -13.25 11.57
CA GLU A 12 -15.79 -13.04 10.31
C GLU A 12 -15.09 -13.64 9.09
N ILE A 13 -15.40 -14.91 8.83
CA ILE A 13 -15.37 -15.52 7.48
C ILE A 13 -16.54 -14.91 6.64
N ALA A 14 -16.84 -13.62 6.84
CA ALA A 14 -18.01 -12.93 6.32
C ALA A 14 -17.64 -11.67 5.52
N ASN A 15 -16.36 -11.51 5.16
CA ASN A 15 -15.92 -10.54 4.16
C ASN A 15 -15.02 -11.19 3.11
N LEU A 16 -15.28 -12.45 2.77
CA LEU A 16 -14.89 -12.92 1.45
C LEU A 16 -15.75 -12.16 0.45
N PRO A 17 -15.17 -11.30 -0.41
CA PRO A 17 -15.96 -10.68 -1.48
C PRO A 17 -16.63 -11.80 -2.28
N ALA A 18 -17.86 -11.58 -2.74
CA ALA A 18 -18.65 -12.53 -3.54
C ALA A 18 -17.92 -13.09 -4.79
N THR A 19 -16.72 -12.61 -5.06
CA THR A 19 -15.78 -13.07 -6.08
C THR A 19 -15.00 -14.34 -5.68
N ALA A 20 -15.04 -14.80 -4.43
CA ALA A 20 -14.30 -16.01 -4.02
C ALA A 20 -14.75 -17.30 -4.75
N PRO A 21 -16.04 -17.64 -4.85
CA PRO A 21 -16.48 -18.75 -5.70
C PRO A 21 -16.21 -18.49 -7.19
N GLN A 22 -16.43 -17.25 -7.66
CA GLN A 22 -16.15 -16.85 -9.05
C GLN A 22 -14.66 -16.99 -9.42
N ARG A 23 -13.75 -16.87 -8.46
CA ARG A 23 -12.31 -17.08 -8.67
C ARG A 23 -11.95 -18.57 -8.73
N LEU A 24 -12.63 -19.42 -7.96
CA LEU A 24 -12.44 -20.87 -7.97
C LEU A 24 -12.95 -21.52 -9.25
N GLU A 25 -14.08 -21.04 -9.77
CA GLU A 25 -14.67 -21.50 -11.03
C GLU A 25 -13.78 -21.22 -12.25
N ARG A 26 -12.86 -20.24 -12.14
CA ARG A 26 -11.93 -19.85 -13.22
C ARG A 26 -10.55 -20.50 -13.12
N VAL A 27 -10.31 -21.31 -12.09
CA VAL A 27 -9.04 -22.06 -11.93
C VAL A 27 -8.74 -22.97 -13.14
N PRO A 28 -9.72 -23.67 -13.75
CA PRO A 28 -9.47 -24.48 -14.94
C PRO A 28 -9.07 -23.64 -16.17
N GLU A 29 -9.59 -22.41 -16.31
CA GLU A 29 -9.20 -21.49 -17.39
C GLU A 29 -7.75 -21.01 -17.21
N LEU A 30 -7.35 -20.70 -15.97
CA LEU A 30 -6.00 -20.25 -15.63
C LEU A 30 -4.92 -21.30 -15.95
N MET A 31 -5.21 -22.58 -15.72
CA MET A 31 -4.28 -23.66 -16.06
C MET A 31 -4.15 -23.90 -17.57
N GLN A 32 -5.22 -23.65 -18.34
CA GLN A 32 -5.19 -23.79 -19.80
C GLN A 32 -4.41 -22.64 -20.46
N HIS A 33 -4.48 -21.43 -19.89
CA HIS A 33 -3.71 -20.28 -20.38
C HIS A 33 -2.21 -20.40 -20.13
N ALA A 34 -1.78 -21.05 -19.04
CA ALA A 34 -0.35 -21.28 -18.77
C ALA A 34 0.34 -22.20 -19.80
N LYS A 35 -0.43 -23.03 -20.52
CA LYS A 35 0.10 -23.94 -21.56
C LYS A 35 0.23 -23.30 -22.95
N LEU A 36 -0.36 -22.13 -23.19
CA LEU A 36 -0.42 -21.49 -24.51
C LEU A 36 0.58 -20.34 -24.65
N GLY A 37 1.82 -20.56 -24.20
CA GLY A 37 2.94 -19.62 -24.21
C GLY A 37 2.85 -18.52 -25.28
N GLY A 38 2.58 -17.29 -24.82
CA GLY A 38 2.96 -16.08 -25.53
C GLY A 38 2.09 -15.62 -26.70
N ILE A 39 0.79 -15.95 -26.77
CA ILE A 39 -0.10 -15.29 -27.73
C ILE A 39 -0.90 -14.16 -27.06
N GLN A 40 -0.54 -12.95 -27.45
CA GLN A 40 -1.09 -11.67 -27.03
C GLN A 40 -2.55 -11.53 -27.50
N VAL A 41 -3.50 -11.68 -26.57
CA VAL A 41 -4.92 -11.36 -26.80
C VAL A 41 -5.17 -9.91 -26.39
N ARG A 42 -5.69 -9.12 -27.34
CA ARG A 42 -6.11 -7.72 -27.17
C ARG A 42 -6.94 -7.54 -25.89
N GLY A 43 -6.47 -6.66 -24.99
CA GLY A 43 -7.28 -6.03 -23.95
C GLY A 43 -7.17 -6.55 -22.51
N GLY A 44 -6.23 -7.44 -22.19
CA GLY A 44 -6.05 -7.98 -20.83
C GLY A 44 -4.84 -7.38 -20.10
N ILE A 45 -5.06 -6.84 -18.91
CA ILE A 45 -4.05 -6.32 -17.97
C ILE A 45 -2.98 -7.40 -17.72
N THR A 46 -1.74 -7.15 -18.12
CA THR A 46 -0.57 -8.01 -17.88
C THR A 46 -0.28 -8.15 -16.38
N GLN A 47 0.51 -9.15 -15.97
CA GLN A 47 0.91 -9.31 -14.56
C GLN A 47 1.60 -8.06 -13.99
N ALA A 48 2.43 -7.37 -14.79
CA ALA A 48 3.02 -6.09 -14.43
C ALA A 48 1.96 -4.98 -14.30
N GLN A 49 0.95 -4.97 -15.16
CA GLN A 49 -0.16 -4.03 -15.04
C GLN A 49 -1.08 -4.35 -13.83
N ARG A 50 -1.22 -5.63 -13.42
CA ARG A 50 -1.93 -5.98 -12.18
C ARG A 50 -1.19 -5.50 -10.93
N ALA A 51 0.12 -5.75 -10.85
CA ALA A 51 0.95 -5.23 -9.77
C ALA A 51 0.90 -3.68 -9.71
N SER A 52 0.88 -3.02 -10.87
CA SER A 52 0.73 -1.56 -10.94
C SER A 52 -0.66 -1.07 -10.49
N LEU A 53 -1.73 -1.84 -10.71
CA LEU A 53 -3.07 -1.48 -10.24
C LEU A 53 -3.23 -1.69 -8.74
N GLU A 54 -2.66 -2.77 -8.19
CA GLU A 54 -2.61 -3.02 -6.75
C GLU A 54 -1.81 -1.94 -6.03
N GLN A 55 -0.65 -1.54 -6.58
CA GLN A 55 0.12 -0.39 -6.13
C GLN A 55 -0.71 0.89 -6.12
N GLN A 56 -1.42 1.19 -7.22
CA GLN A 56 -2.24 2.40 -7.32
C GLN A 56 -3.38 2.42 -6.30
N ALA A 57 -4.04 1.28 -6.09
CA ALA A 57 -5.10 1.15 -5.09
C ALA A 57 -4.57 1.39 -3.67
N ALA A 58 -3.47 0.72 -3.30
CA ALA A 58 -2.85 0.85 -1.99
C ALA A 58 -2.39 2.28 -1.71
N VAL A 59 -1.73 2.94 -2.68
CA VAL A 59 -1.30 4.33 -2.55
C VAL A 59 -2.51 5.28 -2.49
N SER A 60 -3.58 5.01 -3.22
CA SER A 60 -4.80 5.81 -3.17
C SER A 60 -5.49 5.72 -1.80
N GLU A 61 -5.64 4.52 -1.24
CA GLU A 61 -6.19 4.33 0.11
C GLU A 61 -5.30 4.98 1.18
N ALA A 62 -3.98 4.87 1.03
CA ALA A 62 -3.04 5.52 1.92
C ALA A 62 -3.18 7.05 1.89
N ARG A 63 -3.38 7.64 0.71
CA ARG A 63 -3.61 9.10 0.56
C ARG A 63 -4.92 9.56 1.20
N VAL A 64 -5.99 8.77 1.09
CA VAL A 64 -7.27 9.08 1.76
C VAL A 64 -7.09 9.05 3.28
N THR A 65 -6.43 8.02 3.80
CA THR A 65 -6.15 7.92 5.24
C THR A 65 -5.25 9.05 5.72
N TYR A 66 -4.22 9.40 4.95
CA TYR A 66 -3.35 10.54 5.21
C TYR A 66 -4.12 11.87 5.31
N ASP A 67 -5.01 12.17 4.36
CA ASP A 67 -5.79 13.41 4.36
C ASP A 67 -6.72 13.49 5.58
N ARG A 68 -7.30 12.36 5.97
CA ARG A 68 -8.05 12.23 7.22
C ARG A 68 -7.18 12.51 8.44
N LEU A 69 -6.04 11.83 8.58
CA LEU A 69 -5.12 12.02 9.71
C LEU A 69 -4.61 13.46 9.79
N ARG A 70 -4.29 14.09 8.66
CA ARG A 70 -3.83 15.49 8.59
C ARG A 70 -4.89 16.49 9.08
N ARG A 71 -6.18 16.15 9.03
CA ARG A 71 -7.26 16.98 9.60
C ARG A 71 -7.51 16.73 11.08
N GLU A 72 -7.29 15.50 11.54
CA GLU A 72 -7.54 15.09 12.92
C GLU A 72 -6.35 15.40 13.84
N MET A 73 -5.13 15.45 13.31
CA MET A 73 -3.89 15.62 14.06
C MET A 73 -3.38 17.08 14.08
N PRO A 74 -2.58 17.45 15.09
CA PRO A 74 -1.93 18.76 15.12
C PRO A 74 -1.06 19.02 13.89
N ALA A 75 -0.97 20.28 13.45
CA ALA A 75 -0.23 20.65 12.25
C ALA A 75 1.28 20.35 12.32
N ASP A 76 1.85 20.25 13.52
CA ASP A 76 3.27 19.94 13.78
C ASP A 76 3.55 18.43 13.87
N ASP A 77 2.50 17.62 14.01
CA ASP A 77 2.63 16.17 14.08
C ASP A 77 2.95 15.61 12.69
N ILE A 78 4.03 14.81 12.60
CA ILE A 78 4.50 14.17 11.36
C ILE A 78 3.94 12.76 11.18
N THR A 79 3.11 12.26 12.10
CA THR A 79 2.48 10.94 12.01
C THR A 79 1.71 10.72 10.70
N PRO A 80 0.93 11.70 10.17
CA PRO A 80 0.29 11.54 8.87
C PRO A 80 1.30 11.31 7.75
N GLU A 81 2.37 12.10 7.72
CA GLU A 81 3.41 11.98 6.71
C GLU A 81 4.19 10.65 6.83
N LEU A 82 4.50 10.20 8.04
CA LEU A 82 5.13 8.90 8.27
C LEU A 82 4.24 7.74 7.80
N PHE A 83 2.93 7.83 8.01
CA PHE A 83 1.97 6.84 7.52
C PHE A 83 1.98 6.75 5.98
N LEU A 84 1.89 7.91 5.31
CA LEU A 84 1.95 7.94 3.85
C LEU A 84 3.30 7.48 3.32
N TYR A 85 4.39 7.87 3.98
CA TYR A 85 5.75 7.48 3.62
C TYR A 85 5.93 5.96 3.66
N ALA A 86 5.40 5.27 4.67
CA ALA A 86 5.46 3.82 4.78
C ALA A 86 4.78 3.13 3.60
N ALA A 87 3.58 3.57 3.21
CA ALA A 87 2.86 3.02 2.07
C ALA A 87 3.61 3.23 0.73
N LEU A 88 4.27 4.39 0.57
CA LEU A 88 5.07 4.66 -0.62
C LEU A 88 6.37 3.83 -0.66
N TYR A 89 6.97 3.56 0.51
CA TYR A 89 8.17 2.75 0.64
C TYR A 89 7.94 1.28 0.23
N GLU A 90 6.76 0.71 0.51
CA GLU A 90 6.42 -0.67 0.10
C GLU A 90 6.53 -0.89 -1.42
N TYR A 91 6.31 0.16 -2.20
CA TYR A 91 6.39 0.15 -3.66
C TYR A 91 7.59 0.93 -4.22
N LEU A 92 8.51 1.36 -3.36
CA LEU A 92 9.73 2.09 -3.72
C LEU A 92 9.47 3.36 -4.55
N LEU A 93 8.39 4.08 -4.25
CA LEU A 93 7.99 5.28 -5.00
C LEU A 93 8.79 6.51 -4.56
N TYR A 94 10.07 6.53 -4.91
CA TYR A 94 11.05 7.49 -4.38
C TYR A 94 10.72 8.96 -4.67
N ASP A 95 10.13 9.29 -5.82
CA ASP A 95 9.69 10.66 -6.14
C ASP A 95 8.58 11.16 -5.21
N ASP A 96 7.57 10.33 -4.96
CA ASP A 96 6.50 10.65 -4.01
C ASP A 96 7.04 10.70 -2.58
N MET A 97 7.90 9.75 -2.20
CA MET A 97 8.52 9.71 -0.88
C MET A 97 9.35 10.96 -0.59
N LYS A 98 10.05 11.50 -1.60
CA LYS A 98 10.79 12.76 -1.51
C LYS A 98 9.88 13.90 -1.09
N THR A 99 8.74 14.05 -1.76
CA THR A 99 7.75 15.09 -1.44
C THR A 99 7.25 14.98 0.00
N VAL A 100 6.96 13.77 0.47
CA VAL A 100 6.52 13.53 1.85
C VAL A 100 7.63 13.83 2.86
N ALA A 101 8.88 13.47 2.55
CA ALA A 101 10.02 13.77 3.41
C ALA A 101 10.34 15.27 3.51
N ASP A 102 10.18 16.03 2.43
CA ASP A 102 10.30 17.48 2.45
C ASP A 102 9.23 18.14 3.33
N GLU A 103 7.98 17.63 3.32
CA GLU A 103 6.93 18.11 4.23
C GLU A 103 7.24 17.80 5.70
N MET A 104 7.77 16.61 6.00
CA MET A 104 8.23 16.26 7.35
C MET A 104 9.35 17.20 7.81
N LEU A 105 10.32 17.48 6.93
CA LEU A 105 11.44 18.39 7.22
C LEU A 105 10.95 19.83 7.42
N ARG A 106 9.93 20.26 6.69
CA ARG A 106 9.31 21.57 6.86
C ARG A 106 8.65 21.73 8.23
N LYS A 107 7.98 20.68 8.71
CA LYS A 107 7.34 20.65 10.04
C LYS A 107 8.38 20.56 11.16
N GLN A 108 9.34 19.65 11.03
CA GLN A 108 10.34 19.37 12.06
C GLN A 108 11.77 19.55 11.52
N PRO A 109 12.18 20.81 11.21
CA PRO A 109 13.48 21.09 10.57
C PRO A 109 14.68 20.77 11.47
N ASN A 110 14.46 20.66 12.78
CA ASN A 110 15.51 20.41 13.75
C ASN A 110 15.67 18.91 14.07
N ASP A 111 14.75 18.04 13.66
CA ASP A 111 14.82 16.60 13.93
C ASP A 111 15.87 15.93 13.03
N ASP A 112 16.89 15.34 13.65
CA ASP A 112 18.00 14.72 12.91
C ASP A 112 17.59 13.44 12.16
N ASN A 113 16.55 12.72 12.63
CA ASN A 113 16.03 11.56 11.92
C ASN A 113 15.30 12.00 10.65
N VAL A 114 14.51 13.07 10.72
CA VAL A 114 13.81 13.63 9.56
C VAL A 114 14.80 14.16 8.53
N LYS A 115 15.87 14.85 8.96
CA LYS A 115 16.96 15.27 8.06
C LYS A 115 17.62 14.08 7.37
N ALA A 116 17.94 13.02 8.13
CA ALA A 116 18.57 11.82 7.59
C ALA A 116 17.65 11.10 6.59
N LEU A 117 16.36 11.01 6.88
CA LEU A 117 15.35 10.41 6.01
C LEU A 117 15.20 11.19 4.69
N ALA A 118 15.12 12.52 4.76
CA ALA A 118 15.07 13.40 3.60
C ALA A 118 16.33 13.26 2.74
N ALA A 119 17.52 13.30 3.34
CA ALA A 119 18.78 13.12 2.62
C ALA A 119 18.87 11.75 1.92
N TRP A 120 18.46 10.69 2.61
CA TRP A 120 18.46 9.33 2.07
C TRP A 120 17.54 9.20 0.86
N VAL A 121 16.30 9.71 0.93
CA VAL A 121 15.35 9.59 -0.19
C VAL A 121 15.76 10.46 -1.38
N HIS A 122 16.28 11.67 -1.13
CA HIS A 122 16.82 12.54 -2.18
C HIS A 122 17.97 11.87 -2.94
N SER A 123 18.80 11.06 -2.27
CA SER A 123 19.88 10.31 -2.95
C SER A 123 19.37 9.20 -3.90
N ARG A 124 18.13 8.74 -3.72
CA ARG A 124 17.54 7.63 -4.50
C ARG A 124 16.57 8.07 -5.57
N ALA A 125 15.93 9.23 -5.40
CA ALA A 125 15.01 9.80 -6.38
C ALA A 125 15.70 10.32 -7.67
N VAL A 126 17.04 10.34 -7.72
CA VAL A 126 17.84 10.88 -8.84
C VAL A 126 18.34 9.77 -9.79
N ARG A 127 17.68 8.60 -9.84
CA ARG A 127 18.08 7.49 -10.74
C ARG A 127 17.16 7.30 -11.92
#